data_AF-A0A800CDZ2-F1
#
_entry.id   AF-A0A800CDZ2-F1
#
_cell.length_a   1.000
_cell.length_b   1.000
_cell.length_c   1.000
_cell.angle_alpha   90.00
_cell.angle_beta   90.00
_cell.angle_gamma   90.00
#
_symmetry.space_group_name_H-M   'P 1'
#
loop_
_entity.id
_entity.type
_entity.pdbx_description
1 polymer ?
#
loop_
_entity_poly.entity_id
_entity_poly.type
_entity_poly.pdbx_seq_one_letter_code
_entity_poly.pdbx_strand_id
1 'polypeptide(L)' 'MADQVKCLYCGKKIPADSAHCPECGAVSHFQERGYRAGVRRKFIFWFVLLVIFCAIMIVWFPR' A
#
# COMPACT_ATOMS: atom_id res chain seq x y z
N MET A 1 -22.70 12.08 -1.33
CA MET A 1 -21.68 11.12 -1.81
C MET A 1 -21.29 10.29 -0.59
N ALA A 2 -21.79 9.06 -0.48
CA ALA A 2 -21.50 8.22 0.69
C ALA A 2 -20.10 7.60 0.51
N ASP A 3 -19.12 8.11 1.24
CA ASP A 3 -17.79 7.52 1.26
C ASP A 3 -17.89 6.15 1.95
N GLN A 4 -17.48 5.08 1.26
CA GLN A 4 -17.55 3.71 1.76
C GLN A 4 -16.15 3.18 2.02
N VAL A 5 -15.85 2.90 3.27
CA VAL A 5 -14.56 2.41 3.73
C VAL A 5 -14.63 0.91 4.00
N LYS A 6 -13.51 0.22 3.76
CA LYS A 6 -13.39 -1.21 4.07
C LYS A 6 -12.90 -1.36 5.51
N CYS A 7 -13.65 -2.06 6.35
CA CYS A 7 -13.20 -2.38 7.70
C CYS A 7 -11.98 -3.30 7.66
N LEU A 8 -10.91 -2.97 8.39
CA LEU A 8 -9.68 -3.77 8.44
C LEU A 8 -9.87 -5.13 9.14
N TYR A 9 -10.84 -5.21 10.06
CA TYR A 9 -11.08 -6.40 10.87
C TYR A 9 -12.01 -7.41 10.19
N CYS A 10 -13.16 -6.96 9.68
CA CYS A 10 -14.14 -7.85 9.04
C CYS A 10 -14.09 -7.84 7.52
N GLY A 11 -13.38 -6.88 6.90
CA GLY A 11 -13.26 -6.77 5.45
C GLY A 11 -14.54 -6.29 4.73
N LYS A 12 -15.64 -6.04 5.45
CA LYS A 12 -16.88 -5.52 4.86
C LYS A 12 -16.78 -4.02 4.57
N LYS A 13 -17.53 -3.58 3.57
CA LYS A 13 -17.69 -2.17 3.20
C LYS A 13 -18.73 -1.55 4.12
N ILE A 14 -18.35 -0.49 4.81
CA ILE A 14 -19.19 0.24 5.75
C ILE A 14 -19.15 1.74 5.40
N PRO A 15 -20.18 2.52 5.76
CA PRO A 15 -20.14 3.97 5.59
C PRO A 15 -18.98 4.57 6.40
N ALA A 16 -18.24 5.51 5.81
CA ALA A 16 -17.10 6.18 6.45
C ALA A 16 -17.49 6.97 7.70
N ASP A 17 -18.76 7.36 7.82
CA ASP A 17 -19.29 8.17 8.93
C ASP A 17 -19.64 7.35 10.18
N SER A 18 -19.56 6.02 10.14
CA SER A 18 -19.95 5.16 11.29
C SER A 18 -18.77 4.90 12.23
N ALA A 19 -18.74 5.56 13.40
CA ALA A 19 -17.69 5.45 14.44
C ALA A 19 -17.39 4.01 14.92
N HIS A 20 -18.30 3.09 14.67
CA HIS A 20 -18.17 1.67 14.94
C HIS A 20 -18.62 0.89 13.71
N CYS A 21 -17.95 -0.22 13.43
CA CYS A 21 -18.41 -1.12 12.39
C CYS A 21 -19.69 -1.85 12.86
N PRO A 22 -20.84 -1.72 12.16
CA PRO A 22 -22.10 -2.38 12.56
C PRO A 22 -22.03 -3.91 12.46
N GLU A 23 -21.04 -4.45 11.75
CA GLU A 23 -20.92 -5.88 11.46
C GLU A 23 -20.03 -6.63 12.46
N CYS A 24 -19.03 -5.95 13.04
CA CYS A 24 -18.10 -6.58 13.99
C CYS A 24 -18.00 -5.86 15.33
N GLY A 25 -18.62 -4.69 15.49
CA GLY A 25 -18.57 -3.90 16.73
C GLY A 25 -17.20 -3.27 17.03
N ALA A 26 -16.20 -3.44 16.17
CA ALA A 26 -14.89 -2.84 16.37
C ALA A 26 -14.95 -1.31 16.22
N VAL A 27 -14.26 -0.61 17.13
CA VAL A 27 -13.98 0.83 17.02
C VAL A 27 -13.12 1.08 15.78
N SER A 28 -13.65 1.86 14.83
CA SER A 28 -13.00 2.07 13.55
C SER A 28 -11.91 3.12 13.68
N HIS A 29 -10.66 2.68 13.74
CA HIS A 29 -9.57 3.47 13.19
C HIS A 29 -9.76 3.50 11.66
N PHE A 30 -10.58 4.43 11.20
CA PHE A 30 -10.89 4.59 9.78
C PHE A 30 -9.60 4.76 9.00
N GLN A 31 -9.31 3.77 8.16
CA GLN A 31 -8.15 3.80 7.29
C GLN A 31 -8.46 4.70 6.08
N GLU A 32 -8.62 6.01 6.31
CA GLU A 32 -8.65 7.03 5.23
C GLU A 32 -7.33 7.03 4.43
N ARG A 33 -6.26 6.50 5.03
CA ARG A 33 -4.99 6.29 4.35
C ARG A 33 -5.05 5.03 3.54
N GLY A 34 -5.75 5.13 2.41
CA GLY A 34 -5.49 4.34 1.22
C GLY A 34 -3.99 4.14 1.11
N TYR A 35 -3.59 2.87 1.25
CA TYR A 35 -2.22 2.41 1.20
C TYR A 35 -1.48 3.17 0.11
N ARG A 36 -0.56 4.04 0.55
CA ARG A 36 0.16 5.04 -0.24
C ARG A 36 0.72 4.42 -1.51
N ALA A 37 -0.04 4.48 -2.61
CA ALA A 37 0.42 4.19 -3.96
C ALA A 37 1.58 5.12 -4.38
N GLY A 38 1.84 6.19 -3.62
CA GLY A 38 2.95 7.12 -3.84
C GLY A 38 4.28 6.79 -3.12
N VAL A 39 4.31 6.01 -2.04
CA VAL A 39 5.54 5.90 -1.20
C VAL A 39 6.58 4.92 -1.75
N ARG A 40 6.21 4.00 -2.65
CA ARG A 40 7.18 3.03 -3.18
C ARG A 40 7.85 3.40 -4.50
N ARG A 41 7.54 4.54 -5.13
CA ARG A 41 8.07 4.82 -6.48
C ARG A 41 9.55 5.21 -6.46
N LYS A 42 9.96 6.04 -5.50
CA LYS A 42 11.35 6.49 -5.36
C LYS A 42 12.26 5.34 -4.92
N PHE A 43 11.82 4.51 -3.98
CA PHE A 43 12.58 3.33 -3.54
C PHE A 43 12.74 2.30 -4.67
N ILE A 44 11.68 1.99 -5.42
CA ILE A 44 11.76 1.06 -6.55
C ILE A 44 12.69 1.60 -7.63
N PHE A 45 12.63 2.90 -7.94
CA PHE A 45 13.51 3.49 -8.94
C PHE A 45 15.00 3.33 -8.56
N TRP A 46 15.37 3.64 -7.31
CA TRP A 46 16.74 3.46 -6.82
C TRP A 46 17.19 2.00 -6.83
N PHE A 47 16.31 1.08 -6.43
CA PHE A 47 16.61 -0.35 -6.45
C PHE A 47 16.83 -0.87 -7.88
N VAL A 48 15.98 -0.46 -8.83
CA VAL A 48 16.10 -0.83 -10.24
C VAL A 48 17.41 -0.31 -10.85
N LEU A 49 17.80 0.93 -10.55
CA LEU A 49 19.09 1.49 -11.00
C LEU A 49 20.27 0.66 -10.49
N LEU A 50 20.28 0.33 -9.19
CA LEU A 50 21.33 -0.49 -8.57
C LEU A 50 21.41 -1.88 -9.22
N VAL A 51 20.28 -2.54 -9.46
CA VAL A 51 20.22 -3.87 -10.12
C VAL A 51 20.77 -3.81 -11.55
N ILE A 52 20.41 -2.78 -12.33
CA ILE A 52 20.95 -2.59 -13.68
C ILE A 52 22.47 -2.41 -13.63
N PHE A 53 22.98 -1.61 -12.70
CA PHE A 53 24.42 -1.39 -12.53
C PHE A 53 25.15 -2.70 -12.20
N CYS A 54 24.63 -3.51 -11.27
CA CYS A 54 25.19 -4.82 -10.95
C CYS A 54 25.18 -5.78 -12.16
N ALA A 55 24.08 -5.83 -12.92
CA ALA A 55 23.97 -6.69 -14.09
C ALA A 55 24.99 -6.31 -15.18
N ILE A 56 25.20 -5.01 -15.40
CA ILE A 56 26.23 -4.51 -16.33
C ILE A 56 27.62 -4.97 -15.87
N MET A 57 27.96 -4.81 -14.58
CA MET A 57 29.25 -5.29 -14.06
C MET A 57 29.43 -6.80 -14.24
N ILE A 58 28.38 -7.60 -13.95
CA ILE A 58 28.41 -9.06 -14.09
C ILE A 58 28.55 -9.50 -15.55
N VAL A 59 28.09 -8.73 -16.53
CA VAL A 59 28.27 -9.06 -17.96
C VAL A 59 29.60 -8.53 -18.51
N TRP A 60 30.18 -7.52 -17.87
CA TRP A 60 31.48 -6.98 -18.26
C TRP A 60 32.66 -7.79 -17.72
N PHE A 61 32.50 -8.45 -16.56
CA PHE A 61 33.50 -9.30 -15.91
C PHE A 61 33.65 -10.77 -16.40
N PRO A 62 32.82 -11.30 -17.32
CA PRO A 62 33.02 -12.61 -17.96
C PRO A 62 33.70 -12.53 -19.34
N ARG A 63 34.54 -11.51 -19.57
CA ARG A 63 35.53 -11.48 -20.66
C ARG A 63 36.93 -11.17 -20.12
#